data_AF-A0A7H0VHF0-F1
#
_entry.id   AF-A0A7H0VHF0-F1
#
_cell.length_a   1.000
_cell.length_b   1.000
_cell.length_c   1.000
_cell.angle_alpha   90.00
_cell.angle_beta   90.00
_cell.angle_gamma   90.00
#
_symmetry.space_group_name_H-M   'P 1'
#
loop_
_entity.id
_entity.type
_entity.pdbx_description
1 polymer ?
#
loop_
_entity_poly.entity_id
_entity_poly.type
_entity_poly.pdbx_seq_one_letter_code
_entity_poly.pdbx_strand_id
1 'polypeptide(L)'
;MPSSAKISEGLKSLIRFNKRDWFLGHLKTFFQLDFHSYHGNVSTGQFRIWKLSPWIMAFYPVIQGTIDQTDDKLKVTLRTKMNSFGLTMLIVIMGLWAFGIIDQIVIQENNDWSFLWKRFIIGSIILTLPFMAIVLGYREQKRTAIKDLKAEIEKL
;
A
#
# COMPACT_ATOMS: atom_id res chain seq x y z
N MET A 1 -4.44 -0.45 -34.92
CA MET A 1 -4.95 -0.08 -33.58
C MET A 1 -3.98 0.90 -32.94
N PRO A 2 -4.43 1.98 -32.28
CA PRO A 2 -3.53 2.89 -31.57
C PRO A 2 -2.78 2.13 -30.46
N SER A 3 -1.49 2.44 -30.26
CA SER A 3 -0.61 1.75 -29.30
C SER A 3 -1.14 1.78 -27.86
N SER A 4 -1.84 2.86 -27.50
CA SER A 4 -2.54 3.04 -26.23
C SER A 4 -3.65 2.00 -25.99
N ALA A 5 -4.39 1.61 -27.03
CA ALA A 5 -5.44 0.60 -26.93
C ALA A 5 -4.87 -0.80 -26.70
N LYS A 6 -3.74 -1.13 -27.36
CA LYS A 6 -3.06 -2.42 -27.19
C LYS A 6 -2.60 -2.61 -25.74
N ILE A 7 -2.02 -1.58 -25.14
CA ILE A 7 -1.54 -1.63 -23.75
C ILE A 7 -2.70 -1.65 -22.76
N SER A 8 -3.78 -0.93 -23.03
CA SER A 8 -5.00 -0.99 -22.21
C SER A 8 -5.57 -2.42 -22.17
N GLU A 9 -5.67 -3.09 -23.32
CA GLU A 9 -6.11 -4.49 -23.38
C GLU A 9 -5.13 -5.46 -22.71
N GLY A 10 -3.83 -5.28 -22.91
CA GLY A 10 -2.82 -6.07 -22.20
C GLY A 10 -2.84 -5.88 -20.68
N LEU A 11 -3.08 -4.66 -20.19
CA LEU A 11 -3.26 -4.42 -18.77
C LEU A 11 -4.54 -5.04 -18.22
N LYS A 12 -5.63 -5.05 -19.01
CA LYS A 12 -6.87 -5.74 -18.63
C LYS A 12 -6.65 -7.24 -18.52
N SER A 13 -5.86 -7.85 -19.40
CA SER A 13 -5.59 -9.30 -19.35
C SER A 13 -4.76 -9.70 -18.12
N LEU A 14 -3.94 -8.80 -17.58
CA LEU A 14 -3.23 -9.02 -16.31
C LEU A 14 -4.18 -9.02 -15.10
N ILE A 15 -5.29 -8.29 -15.15
CA ILE A 15 -6.23 -8.14 -14.02
C ILE A 15 -7.21 -9.30 -14.00
N ARG A 16 -7.07 -10.18 -13.02
CA ARG A 16 -8.02 -11.29 -12.80
C ARG A 16 -9.33 -10.80 -12.20
N PHE A 17 -9.26 -9.83 -11.30
CA PHE A 17 -10.42 -9.32 -10.58
C PHE A 17 -10.58 -7.81 -10.79
N ASN A 18 -11.59 -7.44 -11.56
CA ASN A 18 -11.95 -6.04 -11.75
C ASN A 18 -12.51 -5.46 -10.44
N LYS A 19 -11.73 -4.58 -9.81
CA LYS A 19 -12.08 -3.94 -8.53
C LYS A 19 -11.74 -2.46 -8.59
N ARG A 20 -12.58 -1.65 -7.95
CA ARG A 20 -12.28 -0.22 -7.74
C ARG A 20 -11.27 -0.05 -6.60
N ASP A 21 -10.50 1.02 -6.66
CA ASP A 21 -9.57 1.48 -5.61
C ASP A 21 -10.37 2.23 -4.52
N TRP A 22 -10.94 1.47 -3.59
CA TRP A 22 -11.69 1.97 -2.43
C TRP A 22 -11.64 0.95 -1.29
N PHE A 23 -11.99 1.40 -0.08
CA PHE A 23 -11.78 0.63 1.16
C PHE A 23 -12.33 -0.80 1.10
N LEU A 24 -13.61 -0.97 0.78
CA LEU A 24 -14.23 -2.30 0.72
C LEU A 24 -13.66 -3.17 -0.41
N GLY A 25 -13.19 -2.56 -1.49
CA GLY A 25 -12.48 -3.27 -2.56
C GLY A 25 -11.20 -3.93 -2.02
N HIS A 26 -10.43 -3.20 -1.23
CA HIS A 26 -9.20 -3.70 -0.62
C HIS A 26 -9.47 -4.66 0.54
N LEU A 27 -10.50 -4.41 1.36
CA LEU A 27 -10.93 -5.34 2.41
C LEU A 27 -11.29 -6.71 1.84
N LYS A 28 -12.10 -6.75 0.76
CA LYS A 28 -12.41 -8.00 0.05
C LYS A 28 -11.17 -8.65 -0.56
N THR A 29 -10.21 -7.86 -1.03
CA THR A 29 -8.95 -8.38 -1.59
C THR A 29 -8.10 -9.02 -0.51
N PHE A 30 -8.03 -8.40 0.68
CA PHE A 30 -7.34 -8.94 1.84
C PHE A 30 -7.92 -10.31 2.25
N PHE A 31 -9.24 -10.43 2.39
CA PHE A 31 -9.87 -11.70 2.78
C PHE A 31 -9.83 -12.78 1.69
N GLN A 32 -9.57 -12.43 0.44
CA GLN A 32 -9.37 -13.42 -0.61
C GLN A 32 -8.03 -14.15 -0.50
N LEU A 33 -7.03 -13.54 0.14
CA LEU A 33 -5.69 -14.11 0.32
C LEU A 33 -5.04 -14.61 -0.98
N ASP A 34 -5.40 -14.01 -2.12
CA ASP A 34 -4.78 -14.32 -3.41
C ASP A 34 -3.54 -13.44 -3.61
N PHE A 35 -2.37 -14.04 -3.42
CA PHE A 35 -1.07 -13.38 -3.55
C PHE A 35 -0.50 -13.45 -4.97
N HIS A 36 -1.14 -14.14 -5.90
CA HIS A 36 -0.61 -14.38 -7.23
C HIS A 36 -1.24 -13.48 -8.29
N SER A 37 -2.54 -13.19 -8.14
CA SER A 37 -3.30 -12.44 -9.12
C SER A 37 -3.18 -10.93 -8.97
N TYR A 38 -3.21 -10.20 -10.09
CA TYR A 38 -3.44 -8.77 -10.06
C TYR A 38 -4.93 -8.46 -9.92
N HIS A 39 -5.20 -7.43 -9.15
CA HIS A 39 -6.51 -6.82 -8.96
C HIS A 39 -6.43 -5.38 -9.41
N GLY A 40 -7.53 -4.83 -9.91
CA GLY A 40 -7.50 -3.46 -10.36
C GLY A 40 -8.62 -3.08 -11.29
N ASN A 41 -8.49 -1.93 -11.91
CA ASN A 41 -9.35 -1.50 -12.99
C ASN A 41 -8.55 -0.70 -14.02
N VAL A 42 -8.89 -0.92 -15.29
CA VAL A 42 -8.40 -0.11 -16.41
C VAL A 42 -9.56 0.72 -16.94
N SER A 43 -9.31 2.01 -17.13
CA SER A 43 -10.21 2.99 -17.75
C SER A 43 -9.49 3.65 -18.92
N THR A 44 -10.21 4.45 -19.71
CA THR A 44 -9.63 5.19 -20.85
C THR A 44 -8.49 6.09 -20.38
N GLY A 45 -7.26 5.77 -20.81
CA GLY A 45 -6.04 6.53 -20.49
C GLY A 45 -5.52 6.39 -19.06
N GLN A 46 -6.17 5.61 -18.18
CA GLN A 46 -5.73 5.44 -16.78
C GLN A 46 -5.98 4.04 -16.25
N PHE A 47 -5.10 3.54 -15.39
CA PHE A 47 -5.30 2.27 -14.71
C PHE A 47 -4.91 2.35 -13.24
N ARG A 48 -5.49 1.45 -12.45
CA ARG A 48 -5.08 1.19 -11.07
C ARG A 48 -4.94 -0.31 -10.88
N ILE A 49 -3.76 -0.76 -10.48
CA ILE A 49 -3.44 -2.18 -10.33
C ILE A 49 -2.73 -2.39 -9.00
N TRP A 50 -3.04 -3.49 -8.34
CA TRP A 50 -2.37 -3.93 -7.12
C TRP A 50 -2.34 -5.44 -7.04
N LYS A 51 -1.48 -5.95 -6.16
CA LYS A 51 -1.31 -7.35 -5.86
C LYS A 51 -1.07 -7.49 -4.35
N LEU A 52 -1.68 -8.49 -3.72
CA LEU A 52 -1.44 -8.74 -2.30
C LEU A 52 0.00 -9.21 -2.10
N SER A 53 0.60 -8.84 -0.97
CA SER A 53 1.95 -9.29 -0.60
C SER A 53 1.88 -10.24 0.59
N PRO A 54 2.53 -11.41 0.56
CA PRO A 54 2.56 -12.32 1.71
C PRO A 54 3.33 -11.73 2.90
N TRP A 55 4.28 -10.83 2.66
CA TRP A 55 5.19 -10.32 3.70
C TRP A 55 4.58 -9.25 4.60
N ILE A 56 3.80 -8.33 4.02
CA ILE A 56 3.16 -7.23 4.77
C ILE A 56 1.64 -7.22 4.62
N MET A 57 1.08 -8.31 4.07
CA MET A 57 -0.34 -8.63 3.97
C MET A 57 -1.22 -7.45 3.53
N ALA A 58 -1.82 -6.73 4.47
CA ALA A 58 -2.74 -5.61 4.22
C ALA A 58 -2.03 -4.36 3.67
N PHE A 59 -0.72 -4.23 3.80
CA PHE A 59 0.03 -3.01 3.48
C PHE A 59 0.67 -3.06 2.08
N TYR A 60 -0.08 -3.39 1.03
CA TYR A 60 0.46 -3.38 -0.35
C TYR A 60 0.26 -2.04 -1.07
N PRO A 61 1.12 -1.73 -2.06
CA PRO A 61 0.97 -0.55 -2.91
C PRO A 61 -0.14 -0.73 -3.95
N VAL A 62 -0.88 0.34 -4.21
CA VAL A 62 -1.70 0.51 -5.42
C VAL A 62 -0.90 1.32 -6.41
N ILE A 63 -0.64 0.74 -7.58
CA ILE A 63 0.02 1.39 -8.70
C ILE A 63 -1.05 2.06 -9.56
N GLN A 64 -0.91 3.36 -9.73
CA GLN A 64 -1.78 4.18 -10.57
C GLN A 64 -0.98 4.61 -11.79
N GLY A 65 -1.49 4.32 -12.98
CA GLY A 65 -0.83 4.69 -14.23
C GLY A 65 -1.71 5.59 -15.09
N THR A 66 -1.11 6.54 -15.79
CA THR A 66 -1.72 7.22 -16.93
C THR A 66 -1.01 6.80 -18.22
N ILE A 67 -1.77 6.59 -19.29
CA ILE A 67 -1.29 6.21 -20.61
C ILE A 67 -1.60 7.38 -21.53
N ASP A 68 -0.57 8.18 -21.84
CA ASP A 68 -0.67 9.30 -22.76
C ASP A 68 0.03 8.94 -24.07
N GLN A 69 -0.57 9.30 -25.19
CA GLN A 69 0.01 9.14 -26.52
C GLN A 69 0.26 10.55 -27.08
N THR A 70 1.52 10.97 -27.10
CA THR A 70 1.93 12.30 -27.60
C THR A 70 3.13 12.11 -28.52
N ASP A 71 3.08 12.69 -29.73
CA ASP A 71 4.15 12.64 -30.73
C ASP A 71 4.69 11.23 -31.01
N ASP A 72 3.79 10.29 -31.32
CA ASP A 72 4.07 8.86 -31.58
C ASP A 72 4.79 8.08 -30.46
N LYS A 73 5.02 8.72 -29.30
CA LYS A 73 5.59 8.08 -28.12
C LYS A 73 4.49 7.81 -27.11
N LEU A 74 4.41 6.56 -26.69
CA LEU A 74 3.57 6.16 -25.58
C LEU A 74 4.29 6.44 -24.26
N LYS A 75 3.69 7.29 -23.43
CA LYS A 75 4.21 7.64 -22.11
C LYS A 75 3.34 7.02 -21.03
N VAL A 76 3.93 6.13 -20.23
CA VAL A 76 3.29 5.57 -19.04
C VAL A 76 3.84 6.24 -17.79
N THR A 77 3.02 7.05 -17.12
CA THR A 77 3.41 7.68 -15.86
C THR A 77 2.89 6.85 -14.69
N LEU A 78 3.78 6.34 -13.84
CA LEU A 78 3.42 5.53 -12.68
C LEU A 78 3.48 6.35 -11.39
N ARG A 79 2.42 6.28 -10.60
CA ARG A 79 2.35 6.75 -9.21
C ARG A 79 2.00 5.58 -8.31
N THR A 80 2.38 5.68 -7.04
CA THR A 80 2.08 4.64 -6.06
C THR A 80 1.54 5.25 -4.79
N LYS A 81 0.56 4.59 -4.20
CA LYS A 81 0.01 4.94 -2.89
C LYS A 81 -0.27 3.68 -2.10
N MET A 82 -0.37 3.81 -0.78
CA MET A 82 -0.83 2.71 0.06
C MET A 82 -2.31 2.47 -0.22
N ASN A 83 -2.74 1.20 -0.20
CA ASN A 83 -4.16 0.90 -0.32
C ASN A 83 -4.93 1.46 0.89
N SER A 84 -6.19 1.83 0.69
CA SER A 84 -7.00 2.51 1.72
C SER A 84 -7.24 1.62 2.95
N PHE A 85 -7.41 0.31 2.78
CA PHE A 85 -7.57 -0.62 3.91
C PHE A 85 -6.30 -0.70 4.77
N GLY A 86 -5.12 -0.86 4.15
CA GLY A 86 -3.83 -0.84 4.82
C GLY A 86 -3.57 0.47 5.55
N LEU A 87 -3.95 1.61 4.96
CA LEU A 87 -3.84 2.91 5.63
C LEU A 87 -4.74 2.98 6.88
N THR A 88 -6.00 2.54 6.79
CA THR A 88 -6.90 2.49 7.95
C THR A 88 -6.35 1.56 9.04
N MET A 89 -5.87 0.37 8.67
CA MET A 89 -5.24 -0.57 9.60
C MET A 89 -4.05 0.06 10.32
N LEU A 90 -3.18 0.77 9.59
CA LEU A 90 -2.04 1.46 10.17
C LEU A 90 -2.49 2.50 11.20
N ILE A 91 -3.48 3.33 10.87
CA ILE A 91 -4.01 4.35 11.79
C ILE A 91 -4.60 3.70 13.05
N VAL A 92 -5.38 2.63 12.91
CA VAL A 92 -5.99 1.92 14.04
C VAL A 92 -4.92 1.30 14.94
N ILE A 93 -3.93 0.60 14.37
CA ILE A 93 -2.85 -0.01 15.14
C ILE A 93 -2.07 1.07 15.90
N MET A 94 -1.66 2.14 15.21
CA MET A 94 -0.92 3.24 15.83
C MET A 94 -1.75 3.96 16.90
N GLY A 95 -3.05 4.13 16.68
CA GLY A 95 -3.97 4.73 17.65
C GLY A 95 -4.12 3.89 18.92
N LEU A 96 -4.34 2.58 18.78
CA LEU A 96 -4.43 1.65 19.93
C LEU A 96 -3.12 1.61 20.72
N TRP A 97 -1.99 1.61 20.01
CA TRP A 97 -0.67 1.60 20.63
C TRP A 97 -0.38 2.91 21.36
N ALA A 98 -0.64 4.05 20.72
CA ALA A 98 -0.50 5.35 21.36
C ALA A 98 -1.40 5.47 22.59
N PHE A 99 -2.65 5.00 22.51
CA PHE A 99 -3.57 4.97 23.64
C PHE A 99 -3.02 4.12 24.80
N GLY A 100 -2.55 2.89 24.52
CA GLY A 100 -1.96 2.02 25.54
C GLY A 100 -0.71 2.62 26.17
N ILE A 101 0.14 3.29 25.39
CA ILE A 101 1.30 4.01 25.93
C ILE A 101 0.87 5.16 26.83
N ILE A 102 -0.09 5.98 26.41
CA ILE A 102 -0.57 7.12 27.21
C ILE A 102 -1.20 6.64 28.52
N ASP A 103 -2.07 5.63 28.47
CA ASP A 103 -2.68 5.01 29.64
C ASP A 103 -1.62 4.54 30.64
N GLN A 104 -0.61 3.81 30.17
CA GLN A 104 0.47 3.29 31.02
C GLN A 104 1.46 4.35 31.51
N ILE A 105 1.64 5.45 30.78
CA ILE A 105 2.55 6.54 31.16
C ILE A 105 1.90 7.51 32.14
N VAL A 106 0.67 7.95 31.85
CA VAL A 106 0.03 9.12 32.47
C VAL A 106 -0.88 8.73 33.65
N ILE A 107 -1.50 7.55 33.63
CA ILE A 107 -2.53 7.13 34.60
C ILE A 107 -1.93 6.24 35.69
N GLN A 108 -0.76 6.61 36.22
CA GLN A 108 -0.17 5.91 37.36
C GLN A 108 0.05 6.86 38.54
N GLU A 109 -0.11 6.34 39.76
CA GLU A 109 -0.12 7.10 41.01
C GLU A 109 1.18 7.88 41.31
N ASN A 110 2.29 7.52 40.65
CA ASN A 110 3.60 8.12 40.89
C ASN A 110 4.12 8.83 39.63
N ASN A 111 3.74 10.11 39.48
CA ASN A 111 4.05 10.97 38.33
C ASN A 111 5.33 11.80 38.52
N ASP A 112 6.33 11.23 39.19
CA ASP A 112 7.65 11.84 39.30
C ASP A 112 8.32 11.97 37.92
N TRP A 113 8.89 13.15 37.64
CA TRP A 113 9.49 13.47 36.34
C TRP A 113 10.58 12.48 35.91
N SER A 114 11.35 11.96 36.89
CA SER A 114 12.42 10.98 36.68
C SER A 114 11.93 9.62 36.16
N PHE A 115 10.65 9.29 36.37
CA PHE A 115 10.01 8.09 35.85
C PHE A 115 9.28 8.36 34.53
N LEU A 116 8.64 9.51 34.40
CA LEU A 116 7.91 9.90 33.17
C LEU A 116 8.81 9.88 31.93
N TRP A 117 10.02 10.46 32.00
CA TRP A 117 10.91 10.48 30.83
C TRP A 117 11.40 9.08 30.42
N LYS A 118 11.69 8.19 31.39
CA LYS A 118 12.10 6.81 31.12
C LYS A 118 10.97 6.04 30.41
N ARG A 119 9.74 6.18 30.90
CA ARG A 119 8.57 5.55 30.30
C ARG A 119 8.27 6.12 28.91
N PHE A 120 8.44 7.43 28.72
CA PHE A 120 8.32 8.07 27.41
C PHE A 120 9.33 7.50 26.40
N ILE A 121 10.59 7.33 26.78
CA ILE A 121 11.61 6.74 25.90
C ILE A 121 11.25 5.29 25.56
N ILE A 122 10.88 4.48 26.55
CA ILE A 122 10.49 3.09 26.33
C ILE A 122 9.27 3.02 25.39
N GLY A 123 8.23 3.82 25.68
CA GLY A 123 7.04 3.92 24.83
C GLY A 123 7.36 4.35 23.40
N SER A 124 8.27 5.32 23.24
CA SER A 124 8.72 5.78 21.92
C SER A 124 9.46 4.70 21.14
N ILE A 125 10.34 3.93 21.80
CA ILE A 125 11.06 2.82 21.17
C ILE A 125 10.08 1.73 20.74
N ILE A 126 9.17 1.35 21.64
CA ILE A 126 8.13 0.36 21.36
C ILE A 126 7.30 0.81 20.16
N LEU A 127 6.84 2.06 20.10
CA LEU A 127 6.07 2.59 18.97
C LEU A 127 6.87 2.63 17.65
N THR A 128 8.14 3.02 17.73
CA THR A 128 8.95 3.30 16.53
C THR A 128 9.37 2.02 15.80
N LEU A 129 9.74 0.96 16.51
CA LEU A 129 10.26 -0.26 15.88
C LEU A 129 9.29 -0.94 14.88
N PRO A 130 8.03 -1.24 15.24
CA PRO A 130 7.08 -1.86 14.32
C PRO A 130 6.61 -0.88 13.25
N PHE A 131 6.50 0.41 13.57
CA PHE A 131 6.23 1.43 12.56
C PHE A 131 7.32 1.42 11.48
N MET A 132 8.60 1.39 11.88
CA MET A 132 9.72 1.28 10.95
C MET A 132 9.70 -0.03 10.16
N ALA A 133 9.36 -1.16 10.79
CA ALA A 133 9.22 -2.43 10.09
C ALA A 133 8.15 -2.37 8.98
N ILE A 134 6.99 -1.77 9.25
CA ILE A 134 5.92 -1.58 8.26
C ILE A 134 6.39 -0.64 7.14
N VAL A 135 7.03 0.48 7.47
CA VAL A 135 7.51 1.45 6.47
C VAL A 135 8.57 0.83 5.57
N LEU A 136 9.55 0.13 6.13
CA LEU A 136 10.61 -0.53 5.36
C LEU A 136 10.03 -1.64 4.48
N GLY A 137 9.16 -2.48 5.02
CA GLY A 137 8.47 -3.52 4.26
C GLY A 137 7.65 -2.94 3.10
N TYR A 138 6.90 -1.86 3.34
CA TYR A 138 6.13 -1.17 2.31
C TYR A 138 7.02 -0.58 1.21
N ARG A 139 8.18 -0.01 1.56
CA ARG A 139 9.14 0.53 0.58
C ARG A 139 9.67 -0.55 -0.34
N GLU A 140 10.03 -1.71 0.20
CA GLU A 140 10.50 -2.82 -0.63
C GLU A 140 9.38 -3.39 -1.50
N GLN A 141 8.17 -3.57 -0.98
CA GLN A 141 7.03 -4.01 -1.79
C GLN A 141 6.68 -3.02 -2.90
N LYS A 142 6.77 -1.71 -2.64
CA LYS A 142 6.62 -0.69 -3.68
C LYS A 142 7.64 -0.86 -4.80
N ARG A 143 8.91 -1.10 -4.48
CA ARG A 143 9.97 -1.28 -5.47
C ARG A 143 9.71 -2.52 -6.33
N THR A 144 9.43 -3.65 -5.69
CA THR A 144 9.14 -4.92 -6.38
C THR A 144 7.90 -4.81 -7.25
N ALA A 145 6.79 -4.26 -6.75
CA ALA A 145 5.56 -4.13 -7.51
C ALA A 145 5.72 -3.25 -8.77
N ILE A 146 6.49 -2.16 -8.68
CA ILE A 146 6.80 -1.32 -9.85
C ILE A 146 7.67 -2.09 -10.84
N LYS A 147 8.71 -2.79 -10.38
CA LYS A 147 9.62 -3.55 -11.24
C LYS A 147 8.86 -4.65 -11.99
N ASP A 148 8.04 -5.42 -11.29
CA ASP A 148 7.25 -6.51 -11.86
C ASP A 148 6.25 -5.97 -12.88
N LEU A 149 5.51 -4.91 -12.55
CA LEU A 149 4.56 -4.31 -13.48
C LEU A 149 5.24 -3.74 -14.73
N LYS A 150 6.41 -3.11 -14.60
CA LYS A 150 7.18 -2.62 -15.76
C LYS A 150 7.59 -3.77 -16.68
N ALA A 151 8.09 -4.86 -16.10
CA ALA A 151 8.48 -6.03 -16.87
C ALA A 151 7.28 -6.68 -17.57
N GLU A 152 6.09 -6.67 -16.96
CA GLU A 152 4.86 -7.13 -17.63
C GLU A 152 4.42 -6.17 -18.75
N ILE A 153 4.50 -4.85 -18.53
CA ILE A 153 4.17 -3.86 -19.57
C ILE A 153 5.11 -3.96 -20.77
N GLU A 154 6.40 -4.21 -20.57
CA GLU A 154 7.39 -4.38 -21.65
C GLU A 154 7.13 -5.62 -22.52
N LYS A 155 6.38 -6.61 -22.02
CA LYS A 155 5.99 -7.81 -22.80
C LYS A 155 4.75 -7.59 -23.66
N LEU A 156 3.98 -6.51 -23.44
CA LEU A 156 2.71 -6.21 -24.13
C LEU A 156 2.93 -5.45 -25.44
#